data_AF-J9FNZ1-F1
#
_entry.id   AF-J9FNZ1-F1
#
_cell.length_a   1.000
_cell.length_b   1.000
_cell.length_c   1.000
_cell.angle_alpha   90.00
_cell.angle_beta   90.00
_cell.angle_gamma   90.00
#
_symmetry.space_group_name_H-M   'P 1'
#
loop_
_entity.id
_entity.type
_entity.pdbx_description
1 polymer ?
#
loop_
_entity_poly.entity_id
_entity_poly.type
_entity_poly.pdbx_seq_one_letter_code
_entity_poly.pdbx_strand_id
1 'polypeptide(L)'
;MDMNKTELYNKIVQLDGLTNEEKSELLGLLRKQKKYGLVWEDKPEDVEERLRDELPVLIEDTTKTIISSEADAPNHILIEGDN
;
A
#
# COMPACT_ATOMS: atom_id res chain seq x y z
N MET A 1 -4.94 -16.02 37.82
CA MET A 1 -3.79 -16.28 36.93
C MET A 1 -4.38 -16.39 35.54
N ASP A 2 -4.13 -15.41 34.69
CA ASP A 2 -4.69 -15.42 33.33
C ASP A 2 -3.96 -16.46 32.49
N MET A 3 -4.72 -17.34 31.84
CA MET A 3 -4.18 -18.44 31.04
C MET A 3 -3.58 -17.89 29.74
N ASN A 4 -2.33 -18.24 29.43
CA ASN A 4 -1.66 -17.74 28.22
C ASN A 4 -2.19 -18.48 26.97
N LYS A 5 -2.21 -17.81 25.80
CA LYS A 5 -2.60 -18.37 24.51
C LYS A 5 -1.89 -19.69 24.18
N THR A 6 -0.62 -19.85 24.54
CA THR A 6 0.12 -21.10 24.30
C THR A 6 -0.43 -22.27 25.13
N GLU A 7 -0.84 -22.00 26.37
CA GLU A 7 -1.42 -23.02 27.26
C GLU A 7 -2.82 -23.42 26.77
N LEU A 8 -3.61 -22.44 26.34
CA LEU A 8 -4.92 -22.67 25.70
C LEU A 8 -4.80 -23.47 24.41
N TYR A 9 -3.81 -23.16 23.58
CA TYR A 9 -3.52 -23.90 22.34
C TYR A 9 -3.29 -25.38 22.64
N ASN A 10 -2.40 -25.69 23.58
CA ASN A 10 -2.07 -27.07 23.94
C ASN A 10 -3.29 -27.82 24.50
N LYS A 11 -4.13 -27.16 25.31
CA LYS A 11 -5.36 -27.76 25.82
C LYS A 11 -6.36 -28.11 24.72
N ILE A 12 -6.55 -27.25 23.72
CA ILE A 12 -7.47 -27.51 22.59
C ILE A 12 -6.98 -28.71 21.75
N VAL A 13 -5.66 -28.83 21.55
CA VAL A 13 -5.09 -29.96 20.79
C VAL A 13 -5.29 -31.28 21.54
N GLN A 14 -5.06 -31.30 22.85
CA GLN A 14 -5.19 -32.49 23.71
C GLN A 14 -6.62 -32.82 24.12
N LEU A 15 -7.62 -32.04 23.70
CA LEU A 15 -9.01 -32.23 24.09
C LEU A 15 -9.58 -33.48 23.41
N ASP A 16 -9.92 -34.50 24.19
CA ASP A 16 -10.60 -35.69 23.70
C ASP A 16 -12.11 -35.42 23.56
N GLY A 17 -12.74 -35.98 22.53
CA GLY A 17 -14.18 -35.80 22.25
C GLY A 17 -14.52 -34.71 21.24
N LEU A 18 -13.53 -34.03 20.67
CA LEU A 18 -13.70 -33.15 19.52
C LEU A 18 -13.03 -33.74 18.27
N THR A 19 -13.69 -33.59 17.14
CA THR A 19 -13.12 -33.84 15.81
C THR A 19 -12.00 -32.86 15.49
N ASN A 20 -11.17 -33.20 14.50
CA ASN A 20 -10.10 -32.32 14.05
C ASN A 20 -10.66 -31.01 13.46
N GLU A 21 -11.81 -31.07 12.80
CA GLU A 21 -12.55 -29.90 12.30
C GLU A 21 -12.94 -28.94 13.44
N GLU A 22 -13.56 -29.45 14.50
CA GLU A 22 -13.96 -28.63 15.66
C GLU A 22 -12.75 -28.03 16.39
N LYS A 23 -11.66 -28.80 16.53
CA LYS A 23 -10.39 -28.30 17.06
C LYS A 23 -9.82 -27.18 16.20
N SER A 24 -9.89 -27.32 14.87
CA SER A 24 -9.43 -26.30 13.92
C SER A 24 -10.23 -25.00 14.05
N GLU A 25 -11.56 -25.08 14.20
CA GLU A 25 -12.41 -23.91 14.42
C GLU A 25 -12.05 -23.16 15.72
N LEU A 26 -11.90 -23.88 16.84
CA LEU A 26 -11.51 -23.31 18.13
C LEU A 26 -10.13 -22.63 18.07
N LEU A 27 -9.18 -23.24 17.38
CA LEU A 27 -7.87 -22.66 17.13
C LEU A 27 -7.94 -21.41 16.24
N GLY A 28 -8.85 -21.40 15.26
CA GLY A 28 -9.18 -20.23 14.45
C GLY A 28 -9.68 -19.07 15.29
N LEU A 29 -10.60 -19.32 16.23
CA LEU A 29 -11.12 -18.32 17.18
C LEU A 29 -10.02 -17.80 18.11
N LEU A 30 -9.15 -18.68 18.64
CA LEU A 30 -8.02 -18.31 19.51
C LEU A 30 -7.00 -17.42 18.79
N ARG A 31 -6.80 -17.67 17.49
CA ARG A 31 -5.85 -16.95 16.62
C ARG A 31 -6.46 -15.71 15.98
N LYS A 32 -7.77 -15.45 16.15
CA LYS A 32 -8.49 -14.32 15.57
C LYS A 32 -8.09 -13.01 16.27
N GLN A 33 -6.89 -12.54 15.95
CA GLN A 33 -6.45 -11.19 16.27
C GLN A 33 -6.61 -10.32 15.03
N LYS A 34 -7.03 -9.05 15.23
CA LYS A 34 -7.03 -8.07 14.15
C LYS A 34 -5.60 -7.96 13.63
N LYS A 35 -5.41 -8.29 12.35
CA LYS A 35 -4.15 -8.01 11.66
C LYS A 35 -4.25 -6.60 11.12
N TYR A 36 -3.30 -5.76 11.49
CA TYR A 36 -3.17 -4.40 11.00
C TYR A 36 -2.08 -4.40 9.94
N GLY A 37 -2.38 -3.78 8.80
CA GLY A 37 -1.47 -3.71 7.68
C GLY A 37 -2.05 -2.79 6.62
N LEU A 38 -1.16 -2.08 5.96
CA LEU A 38 -1.48 -1.31 4.79
C LEU A 38 -1.56 -2.29 3.62
N VAL A 39 -2.74 -2.44 3.02
CA VAL A 39 -2.95 -3.30 1.86
C VAL A 39 -3.05 -2.39 0.65
N TRP A 40 -2.05 -2.45 -0.23
CA TRP A 40 -2.13 -1.83 -1.55
C TRP A 40 -2.98 -2.72 -2.42
N GLU A 41 -4.13 -2.20 -2.83
CA GLU A 41 -4.95 -2.81 -3.87
C GLU A 41 -4.37 -2.42 -5.23
N ASP A 42 -4.40 -3.36 -6.18
CA ASP A 42 -4.10 -3.07 -7.59
C ASP A 42 -5.27 -2.27 -8.18
N LYS A 43 -5.36 -1.00 -7.78
CA LYS A 43 -6.33 -0.04 -8.29
C LYS A 43 -5.58 0.93 -9.21
N PRO A 44 -5.85 0.90 -10.53
CA PRO A 44 -5.26 1.90 -11.42
C PRO A 44 -5.78 3.28 -11.02
N GLU A 45 -4.88 4.26 -11.04
CA GLU A 45 -5.27 5.65 -10.79
C GLU A 45 -5.97 6.22 -12.03
N ASP A 46 -6.95 7.11 -11.83
CA ASP A 46 -7.70 7.70 -12.95
C ASP A 46 -6.75 8.44 -13.93
N VAL A 47 -5.63 8.96 -13.43
CA VAL A 47 -4.57 9.58 -14.25
C VAL A 47 -3.88 8.54 -15.14
N GLU A 48 -3.57 7.35 -14.62
CA GLU A 48 -2.93 6.28 -15.38
C GLU A 48 -3.80 5.83 -16.55
N GLU A 49 -5.11 5.67 -16.32
CA GLU A 49 -6.05 5.30 -17.37
C GLU A 49 -6.19 6.39 -18.44
N ARG A 50 -6.21 7.66 -18.03
CA ARG A 50 -6.24 8.78 -18.98
C ARG A 50 -4.98 8.85 -19.84
N LEU A 51 -3.80 8.62 -19.25
CA LEU A 51 -2.53 8.62 -19.97
C LEU A 51 -2.42 7.52 -21.05
N ARG A 52 -3.30 6.50 -21.06
CA ARG A 52 -3.36 5.50 -22.13
C ARG A 52 -3.73 6.12 -23.48
N ASP A 53 -4.63 7.11 -23.47
CA ASP A 53 -5.16 7.76 -24.67
C ASP A 53 -4.74 9.24 -24.80
N GLU A 54 -4.43 9.91 -23.68
CA GLU A 54 -4.07 11.33 -23.61
C GLU A 54 -2.60 11.51 -23.23
N LEU A 55 -1.70 11.64 -24.21
CA LEU A 55 -0.30 11.99 -23.95
C LEU A 55 -0.16 13.48 -23.57
N PRO A 56 0.63 13.81 -22.55
CA PRO A 56 0.87 15.20 -22.18
C PRO A 56 1.60 15.92 -23.30
N VAL A 57 1.09 17.09 -23.67
CA VAL A 57 1.73 17.97 -24.66
C VAL A 57 2.46 19.08 -23.90
N LEU A 58 3.78 19.08 -24.01
CA LEU A 58 4.60 20.18 -23.48
C LEU A 58 4.57 21.34 -24.48
N ILE A 59 4.09 22.49 -24.02
CA ILE A 59 4.08 23.73 -24.78
C ILE A 59 5.04 24.70 -24.11
N GLU A 60 6.05 25.16 -24.86
CA GLU A 60 6.99 26.15 -24.38
C GLU A 60 6.35 27.54 -24.36
N ASP A 61 6.32 28.17 -23.18
CA ASP A 61 6.01 29.59 -23.04
C ASP A 61 7.31 30.40 -23.04
N THR A 62 7.72 30.85 -24.23
CA THR A 62 8.95 31.61 -24.40
C THR A 62 8.98 32.92 -23.59
N THR A 63 7.82 33.45 -23.19
CA THR A 63 7.74 34.68 -22.39
C THR A 63 8.20 34.46 -20.94
N LYS A 64 8.16 33.22 -20.46
CA LYS A 64 8.60 32.81 -19.11
C LYS A 64 10.01 32.21 -19.09
N THR A 65 10.76 32.31 -20.18
CA THR A 65 12.11 31.75 -20.27
C THR A 65 13.01 32.35 -19.19
N ILE A 66 13.65 31.48 -18.41
CA ILE A 66 14.64 31.87 -17.41
C ILE A 66 15.99 31.99 -18.11
N ILE A 67 16.45 33.22 -18.35
CA ILE A 67 17.72 33.51 -19.03
C ILE A 67 18.72 34.05 -18.03
N SER A 68 19.93 33.48 -18.01
CA SER A 68 21.08 33.99 -17.26
C SER A 68 22.16 34.50 -18.22
N SER A 69 22.87 35.56 -17.83
CA SER A 69 24.04 36.09 -18.55
C SER A 69 25.36 35.42 -18.16
N GLU A 70 25.38 34.67 -17.06
CA GLU A 70 26.56 33.98 -16.55
C GLU A 70 26.82 32.68 -17.33
N ALA A 71 28.05 32.47 -17.79
CA ALA A 71 28.42 31.33 -18.63
C ALA A 71 28.37 29.98 -17.92
N ASP A 72 28.45 29.98 -16.59
CA ASP A 72 28.39 28.80 -15.71
C ASP A 72 27.03 28.60 -15.05
N ALA A 73 26.03 29.41 -15.40
CA ALA A 73 24.70 29.27 -14.84
C ALA A 73 24.08 27.90 -15.21
N PRO A 74 23.43 27.22 -14.26
CA PRO A 74 22.71 25.98 -14.54
C PRO A 74 21.43 26.24 -15.34
N ASN A 75 21.00 25.24 -16.13
CA ASN A 75 19.72 25.28 -16.81
C ASN A 75 18.61 24.87 -15.82
N HIS A 76 17.77 25.84 -15.44
CA HIS A 76 16.58 25.60 -14.63
C HIS A 76 15.35 25.43 -15.54
N ILE A 77 14.49 24.45 -15.25
CA ILE A 77 13.24 24.20 -15.97
C ILE A 77 12.09 24.31 -14.98
N LEU A 78 11.04 25.04 -15.36
CA LEU A 78 9.77 25.10 -14.65
C LEU A 78 8.69 24.46 -15.53
N ILE A 79 7.92 23.53 -14.95
CA ILE A 79 6.77 22.91 -15.62
C ILE A 79 5.53 23.31 -14.82
N GLU A 80 4.61 24.03 -15.46
CA GLU A 80 3.30 24.35 -14.89
C GLU A 80 2.28 23.32 -15.39
N GLY A 81 1.58 22.68 -14.47
CA GLY A 81 0.60 21.65 -14.79
C GLY A 81 0.19 20.87 -13.54
N ASP A 82 -0.67 19.87 -13.76
CA ASP A 82 -0.89 18.81 -12.79
C ASP A 82 0.38 17.95 -12.66
N ASN A 83 0.66 17.46 -11.45
CA ASN A 83 1.95 16.85 -11.09
C ASN A 83 2.00 15.33 -11.21
#